data_AF-A0A1B6I575-F1
#
_entry.id   AF-A0A1B6I575-F1
#
_cell.length_a   1.000
_cell.length_b   1.000
_cell.length_c   1.000
_cell.angle_alpha   90.00
_cell.angle_beta   90.00
_cell.angle_gamma   90.00
#
_symmetry.space_group_name_H-M   'P 1'
#
loop_
_entity.id
_entity.type
_entity.pdbx_description
1 polymer ?
#
loop_
_entity_poly.entity_id
_entity_poly.type
_entity_poly.pdbx_seq_one_letter_code
_entity_poly.pdbx_strand_id
1 'polypeptide(L)'
;TLTHGSEKQGKTASLTAQLLLLYYLLRYEDVRMNLQMGGGDKVKSYSTEFLSELPIKYLLQQAQRNQQSYAGLFSPLLRLLATHFPHLSLVDDWIEEEQQPSSREETTAPTPAAIVEGLSAMSSCPSHTGKLLKKLLEMPATQLWPHVITLVKHFRNTLDPSVPSYVQELYRQVWLKLNTVLPRCLWVLTICAFMYEKPLLPRLTITQNIVLDPLQVLRWDARAFRSASVLKVLLRVLQASLAASRNQLVRHQRDTTAVDCRVTETEREELRTALVAAQDSCVLQILLEACLESAEDRETPGQLWALREVRSIICSYLHQVFISEPSLAKLIHFQGYPRELLPVTVKGIPSMHICLDFIPELLSQPSLEKQVFAVDLVSHLSLHYALPKSMSVARLAINTLSTLVTVLSSENRAELFVPTLPALVRICEAFPPLVEDVVSLLTQVGKVCLAEACSHGNYKPANLMHWQAVASDQTSDQILVGEIQRTFVSILRHAILKVKVY
;
A
#
# COMPACT_ATOMS: atom_id res chain seq x y z
N THR A 1 23.37 4.78 24.83
CA THR A 1 24.62 4.73 25.60
C THR A 1 24.53 3.57 26.57
N LEU A 2 25.04 2.41 26.17
CA LEU A 2 25.14 1.24 27.04
C LEU A 2 26.46 0.54 26.71
N THR A 3 27.52 1.00 27.37
CA THR A 3 28.79 0.27 27.47
C THR A 3 29.29 0.44 28.89
N HIS A 4 29.63 -0.70 29.49
CA HIS A 4 30.19 -0.92 30.83
C HIS A 4 29.25 -0.86 32.04
N GLY A 5 29.00 -2.04 32.58
CA GLY A 5 28.37 -2.28 33.86
C GLY A 5 28.44 -3.77 34.21
N SER A 6 29.65 -4.21 34.57
CA SER A 6 29.99 -5.27 35.54
C SER A 6 29.05 -6.48 35.70
N GLU A 7 29.65 -7.65 35.51
CA GLU A 7 29.21 -8.98 35.90
C GLU A 7 28.39 -9.01 37.21
N LYS A 8 27.09 -9.20 37.08
CA LYS A 8 26.29 -9.97 38.04
C LYS A 8 25.55 -11.04 37.25
N GLN A 9 25.88 -12.30 37.50
CA GLN A 9 25.05 -13.45 37.11
C GLN A 9 23.68 -13.30 37.80
N GLY A 10 22.80 -12.53 37.18
CA GLY A 10 21.40 -12.45 37.57
C GLY A 10 20.77 -13.79 37.26
N LYS A 11 20.21 -14.45 38.28
CA LYS A 11 19.31 -15.60 38.11
C LYS A 11 18.33 -15.26 36.98
N THR A 12 18.42 -15.94 35.85
CA THR A 12 17.46 -15.78 34.75
C THR A 12 16.08 -16.08 35.32
N ALA A 13 15.22 -15.07 35.43
CA ALA A 13 13.87 -15.25 35.93
C ALA A 13 13.18 -16.36 35.11
N SER A 14 12.49 -17.28 35.78
CA SER A 14 11.85 -18.41 35.12
C SER A 14 10.84 -17.91 34.07
N LEU A 15 10.69 -18.66 32.97
CA LEU A 15 9.71 -18.35 31.92
C LEU A 15 8.30 -18.16 32.51
N THR A 16 7.92 -18.98 33.50
CA THR A 16 6.67 -18.84 34.25
C THR A 16 6.50 -17.47 34.90
N ALA A 17 7.53 -16.98 35.59
CA ALA A 17 7.48 -15.68 36.26
C ALA A 17 7.34 -14.55 35.24
N GLN A 18 8.06 -14.63 34.11
CA GLN A 18 7.97 -13.65 33.03
C GLN A 18 6.58 -13.63 32.38
N LEU A 19 5.99 -14.81 32.11
CA LEU A 19 4.65 -14.92 31.53
C LEU A 19 3.55 -14.43 32.48
N LEU A 20 3.64 -14.76 33.77
CA LEU A 20 2.68 -14.30 34.77
C LEU A 20 2.76 -12.79 34.98
N LEU A 21 3.97 -12.23 35.01
CA LEU A 21 4.16 -10.78 35.09
C LEU A 21 3.61 -10.09 33.84
N LEU A 22 3.86 -10.63 32.65
CA LEU A 22 3.30 -10.11 31.41
C LEU A 22 1.77 -10.15 31.42
N TYR A 23 1.18 -11.28 31.84
CA TYR A 23 -0.27 -11.40 31.99
C TYR A 23 -0.83 -10.37 32.97
N TYR A 24 -0.17 -10.18 34.12
CA TYR A 24 -0.56 -9.15 35.09
C TYR A 24 -0.52 -7.74 34.48
N LEU A 25 0.56 -7.38 33.79
CA LEU A 25 0.71 -6.07 33.16
C LEU A 25 -0.37 -5.81 32.11
N LEU A 26 -0.62 -6.78 31.23
CA LEU A 26 -1.65 -6.67 30.20
C LEU A 26 -3.06 -6.60 30.81
N ARG A 27 -3.32 -7.40 31.84
CA ARG A 27 -4.60 -7.39 32.55
C ARG A 27 -4.81 -6.11 33.36
N TYR A 28 -3.74 -5.54 33.90
CA TYR A 28 -3.79 -4.25 34.58
C TYR A 28 -4.20 -3.14 33.61
N GLU A 29 -3.59 -3.10 32.42
CA GLU A 29 -3.99 -2.15 31.37
C GLU A 29 -5.45 -2.34 30.92
N ASP A 30 -5.90 -3.57 30.74
CA ASP A 30 -7.31 -3.90 30.43
C ASP A 30 -8.27 -3.36 31.50
N VAL A 31 -7.98 -3.65 32.77
CA VAL A 31 -8.80 -3.22 33.91
C VAL A 31 -8.76 -1.71 34.08
N ARG A 32 -7.59 -1.08 33.92
CA ARG A 32 -7.43 0.39 33.97
C ARG A 32 -8.31 1.10 32.93
N MET A 33 -8.23 0.65 31.68
CA MET A 33 -9.03 1.23 30.59
C MET A 33 -10.54 1.07 30.83
N ASN A 34 -10.97 -0.03 31.44
CA ASN A 34 -12.38 -0.27 31.77
C ASN A 34 -12.85 0.51 33.03
N LEU A 35 -11.96 0.76 34.00
CA LEU A 35 -12.27 1.52 35.23
C LEU A 35 -12.37 3.03 34.98
N GLN A 36 -11.58 3.58 34.04
CA GLN A 36 -11.65 5.01 33.67
C GLN A 36 -13.02 5.41 33.10
N MET A 37 -13.81 4.45 32.59
CA MET A 37 -15.22 4.67 32.20
C MET A 37 -16.14 5.03 33.38
N GLY A 38 -15.73 4.75 34.62
CA GLY A 38 -16.53 4.93 35.83
C GLY A 38 -16.27 6.24 36.60
N GLY A 39 -15.53 7.20 36.05
CA GLY A 39 -15.29 8.50 36.68
C GLY A 39 -14.32 8.50 37.87
N GLY A 40 -13.50 7.46 38.02
CA GLY A 40 -12.51 7.34 39.08
C GLY A 40 -11.25 8.20 38.86
N ASP A 41 -10.58 8.51 39.96
CA ASP A 41 -9.31 9.26 40.05
C ASP A 41 -8.24 8.73 39.08
N LYS A 42 -7.27 9.58 38.66
CA LYS A 42 -6.26 9.22 37.64
C LYS A 42 -5.39 8.04 38.10
N VAL A 43 -5.78 6.83 37.69
CA VAL A 43 -5.02 5.59 37.93
C VAL A 43 -3.67 5.67 37.23
N LYS A 44 -2.59 5.29 37.93
CA LYS A 44 -1.23 5.32 37.38
C LYS A 44 -1.14 4.42 36.15
N SER A 45 -0.66 4.96 35.03
CA SER A 45 -0.40 4.21 33.80
C SER A 45 1.08 3.88 33.66
N TYR A 46 1.40 2.77 33.00
CA TYR A 46 2.77 2.49 32.60
C TYR A 46 3.17 3.37 31.41
N SER A 47 4.44 3.79 31.36
CA SER A 47 4.93 4.53 30.21
C SER A 47 4.92 3.64 28.96
N THR A 48 4.66 4.26 27.81
CA THR A 48 4.73 3.60 26.50
C THR A 48 6.13 3.07 26.21
N GLU A 49 7.16 3.74 26.72
CA GLU A 49 8.56 3.34 26.65
C GLU A 49 8.81 2.00 27.35
N PHE A 50 8.39 1.89 28.62
CA PHE A 50 8.51 0.63 29.36
C PHE A 50 7.77 -0.50 28.64
N LEU A 51 6.53 -0.24 28.21
CA LEU A 51 5.77 -1.24 27.47
C LEU A 51 6.46 -1.63 26.17
N SER A 52 7.19 -0.73 25.50
CA SER A 52 7.90 -0.97 24.23
C SER A 52 9.09 -1.92 24.35
N GLU A 53 9.77 -1.91 25.49
CA GLU A 53 10.95 -2.74 25.78
C GLU A 53 10.59 -4.20 26.08
N LEU A 54 9.32 -4.49 26.36
CA LEU A 54 8.87 -5.84 26.68
C LEU A 54 8.90 -6.77 25.44
N PRO A 55 9.53 -7.96 25.54
CA PRO A 55 9.58 -8.96 24.47
C PRO A 55 8.28 -9.78 24.41
N ILE A 56 7.15 -9.11 24.20
CA ILE A 56 5.80 -9.71 24.30
C ILE A 56 5.64 -10.86 23.27
N LYS A 57 6.02 -10.62 22.01
CA LYS A 57 5.90 -11.61 20.92
C LYS A 57 6.75 -12.85 21.20
N TYR A 58 8.00 -12.65 21.61
CA TYR A 58 8.90 -13.73 21.99
C TYR A 58 8.38 -14.59 23.15
N LEU A 59 7.89 -13.97 24.22
CA LEU A 59 7.34 -14.70 25.37
C LEU A 59 6.10 -15.52 24.98
N LEU A 60 5.23 -14.94 24.15
CA LEU A 60 4.04 -15.62 23.64
C LEU A 60 4.40 -16.81 22.74
N GLN A 61 5.43 -16.69 21.88
CA GLN A 61 5.94 -17.80 21.07
C GLN A 61 6.52 -18.92 21.94
N GLN A 62 7.24 -18.59 23.02
CA GLN A 62 7.73 -19.59 23.95
C GLN A 62 6.59 -20.31 24.69
N ALA A 63 5.52 -19.59 25.04
CA ALA A 63 4.32 -20.19 25.61
C ALA A 63 3.61 -21.13 24.61
N GLN A 64 3.51 -20.73 23.34
CA GLN A 64 2.92 -21.54 22.26
C GLN A 64 3.70 -22.84 22.02
N ARG A 65 5.04 -22.78 21.98
CA ARG A 65 5.90 -23.97 21.84
C ARG A 65 5.73 -24.95 23.00
N ASN A 66 5.45 -24.44 24.20
CA ASN A 66 5.26 -25.20 25.42
C ASN A 66 3.76 -25.33 25.76
N GLN A 67 2.92 -25.66 24.77
CA GLN A 67 1.47 -25.69 24.91
C GLN A 67 0.98 -26.61 26.04
N GLN A 68 1.66 -27.73 26.29
CA GLN A 68 1.29 -28.69 27.32
C GLN A 68 1.29 -28.10 28.74
N SER A 69 2.19 -27.16 29.04
CA SER A 69 2.30 -26.55 30.37
C SER A 69 1.60 -25.19 30.48
N TYR A 70 1.40 -24.48 29.36
CA TYR A 70 0.91 -23.10 29.37
C TYR A 70 -0.41 -22.87 28.63
N ALA A 71 -1.12 -23.92 28.17
CA ALA A 71 -2.38 -23.78 27.44
C ALA A 71 -3.39 -22.84 28.13
N GLY A 72 -3.54 -22.96 29.46
CA GLY A 72 -4.45 -22.12 30.24
C GLY A 72 -4.05 -20.65 30.35
N LEU A 73 -2.76 -20.33 30.24
CA LEU A 73 -2.26 -18.94 30.27
C LEU A 73 -2.16 -18.33 28.88
N PHE A 74 -1.85 -19.15 27.87
CA PHE A 74 -1.65 -18.72 26.49
C PHE A 74 -2.90 -18.07 25.89
N SER A 75 -4.07 -18.71 26.00
CA SER A 75 -5.32 -18.18 25.42
C SER A 75 -5.72 -16.81 26.00
N PRO A 76 -5.76 -16.61 27.33
CA PRO A 76 -6.00 -15.30 27.91
C PRO A 76 -4.97 -14.23 27.51
N LEU A 77 -3.69 -14.61 27.40
CA LEU A 77 -2.60 -13.69 27.04
C LEU A 77 -2.69 -13.28 25.57
N LEU A 78 -2.99 -14.22 24.67
CA LEU A 78 -3.23 -13.96 23.25
C LEU A 78 -4.43 -13.03 23.05
N ARG A 79 -5.53 -13.26 23.80
CA ARG A 79 -6.70 -12.38 23.78
C ARG A 79 -6.33 -10.94 24.20
N LEU A 80 -5.60 -10.79 25.30
CA LEU A 80 -5.15 -9.48 25.78
C LEU A 80 -4.17 -8.80 24.81
N LEU A 81 -3.32 -9.59 24.13
CA LEU A 81 -2.46 -9.07 23.08
C LEU A 81 -3.29 -8.56 21.89
N ALA A 82 -4.24 -9.33 21.39
CA ALA A 82 -5.06 -8.95 20.26
C ALA A 82 -5.89 -7.68 20.54
N THR A 83 -6.35 -7.48 21.78
CA THR A 83 -7.10 -6.28 22.17
C THR A 83 -6.19 -5.06 22.37
N HIS A 84 -5.06 -5.21 23.06
CA HIS A 84 -4.23 -4.06 23.42
C HIS A 84 -3.11 -3.76 22.43
N PHE A 85 -2.59 -4.75 21.70
CA PHE A 85 -1.46 -4.62 20.80
C PHE A 85 -1.76 -5.26 19.43
N PRO A 86 -2.78 -4.79 18.70
CA PRO A 86 -3.18 -5.37 17.42
C PRO A 86 -2.06 -5.33 16.36
N HIS A 87 -1.16 -4.35 16.45
CA HIS A 87 0.01 -4.25 15.59
C HIS A 87 1.03 -5.39 15.79
N LEU A 88 1.01 -6.10 16.91
CA LEU A 88 1.86 -7.29 17.16
C LEU A 88 1.19 -8.60 16.72
N SER A 89 -0.10 -8.56 16.39
CA SER A 89 -0.92 -9.71 15.98
C SER A 89 -1.31 -9.65 14.51
N LEU A 90 -0.43 -9.13 13.64
CA LEU A 90 -0.62 -9.19 12.19
C LEU A 90 -0.55 -10.66 11.74
N VAL A 91 -1.44 -11.07 10.83
CA VAL A 91 -1.57 -12.48 10.43
C VAL A 91 -0.32 -12.97 9.68
N ASP A 92 0.17 -12.18 8.73
CA ASP A 92 1.38 -12.48 7.95
C ASP A 92 2.60 -12.68 8.85
N ASP A 93 2.61 -11.99 9.99
CA ASP A 93 3.68 -12.07 10.97
C ASP A 93 3.83 -13.43 11.63
N TRP A 94 2.72 -14.17 11.73
CA TRP A 94 2.63 -15.44 12.43
C TRP A 94 2.70 -16.61 11.44
N ILE A 95 2.20 -16.45 10.21
CA ILE A 95 2.22 -17.50 9.17
C ILE A 95 3.65 -17.76 8.67
N GLU A 96 4.44 -16.72 8.42
CA GLU A 96 5.82 -16.89 7.92
C GLU A 96 6.75 -17.57 8.94
N GLU A 97 6.36 -17.61 10.21
CA GLU A 97 7.13 -18.21 11.30
C GLU A 97 7.04 -19.75 11.33
N GLU A 98 5.95 -20.34 10.81
CA GLU A 98 5.77 -21.80 10.77
C GLU A 98 6.66 -22.47 9.70
N GLN A 99 7.14 -21.70 8.72
CA GLN A 99 7.86 -22.24 7.55
C GLN A 99 9.37 -22.42 7.75
N GLN A 100 9.94 -22.06 8.91
CA GLN A 100 11.39 -22.22 9.15
C GLN A 100 11.73 -23.59 9.73
N PRO A 101 12.35 -24.52 8.96
CA PRO A 101 12.85 -25.77 9.51
C PRO A 101 13.98 -25.48 10.50
N SER A 102 13.88 -26.09 11.69
CA SER A 102 14.88 -25.96 12.74
C SER A 102 16.07 -26.89 12.50
N SER A 103 16.94 -26.56 11.56
CA SER A 103 18.26 -27.20 11.46
C SER A 103 19.16 -26.65 12.56
N ARG A 104 19.27 -27.38 13.67
CA ARG A 104 20.24 -27.11 14.73
C ARG A 104 21.59 -27.66 14.31
N GLU A 105 22.43 -26.82 13.73
CA GLU A 105 23.88 -27.05 13.73
C GLU A 105 24.53 -26.03 14.66
N GLU A 106 25.36 -26.51 15.57
CA GLU A 106 26.17 -25.68 16.47
C GLU A 106 27.30 -25.04 15.65
N THR A 107 26.97 -24.01 14.86
CA THR A 107 27.96 -23.18 14.21
C THR A 107 28.58 -22.19 15.20
N THR A 108 29.90 -22.07 15.16
CA THR A 108 30.63 -21.06 15.93
C THR A 108 30.09 -19.66 15.63
N ALA A 109 29.69 -18.94 16.68
CA ALA A 109 29.11 -17.62 16.55
C ALA A 109 30.10 -16.66 15.84
N PRO A 110 29.69 -15.98 14.76
CA PRO A 110 30.56 -15.03 14.07
C PRO A 110 30.90 -13.86 14.99
N THR A 111 32.16 -13.42 14.98
CA THR A 111 32.58 -12.25 15.75
C THR A 111 31.91 -10.98 15.21
N PRO A 112 31.62 -9.98 16.07
CA PRO A 112 30.97 -8.74 15.64
C PRO A 112 31.77 -7.98 14.57
N ALA A 113 33.10 -8.10 14.57
CA ALA A 113 33.97 -7.53 13.54
C ALA A 113 33.78 -8.22 12.17
N ALA A 114 33.68 -9.56 12.15
CA ALA A 114 33.42 -10.31 10.92
C ALA A 114 32.05 -9.98 10.31
N ILE A 115 31.06 -9.67 11.15
CA ILE A 115 29.74 -9.21 10.68
C ILE A 115 29.85 -7.85 9.98
N VAL A 116 30.56 -6.89 10.58
CA VAL A 116 30.76 -5.56 9.96
C VAL A 116 31.51 -5.68 8.64
N GLU A 117 32.61 -6.43 8.63
CA GLU A 117 33.43 -6.63 7.43
C GLU A 117 32.61 -7.29 6.32
N GLY A 118 31.91 -8.39 6.62
CA GLY A 118 31.12 -9.11 5.62
C GLY A 118 29.91 -8.33 5.09
N LEU A 119 29.31 -7.45 5.91
CA LEU A 119 28.24 -6.54 5.46
C LEU A 119 28.79 -5.32 4.70
N SER A 120 30.01 -4.87 5.01
CA SER A 120 30.64 -3.78 4.27
C SER A 120 31.06 -4.20 2.85
N ALA A 121 31.37 -5.48 2.65
CA ALA A 121 31.76 -6.05 1.36
C ALA A 121 30.57 -6.46 0.47
N MET A 122 29.35 -5.96 0.71
CA MET A 122 28.14 -6.36 -0.04
C MET A 122 28.21 -6.04 -1.53
N SER A 123 28.80 -4.89 -1.89
CA SER A 123 28.96 -4.45 -3.28
C SER A 123 30.18 -5.09 -3.96
N SER A 124 31.24 -5.36 -3.20
CA SER A 124 32.51 -5.90 -3.72
C SER A 124 32.53 -7.43 -3.80
N CYS A 125 32.00 -8.13 -2.79
CA CYS A 125 31.99 -9.60 -2.70
C CYS A 125 30.64 -10.16 -2.21
N PRO A 126 29.58 -10.15 -3.04
CA PRO A 126 28.23 -10.59 -2.66
C PRO A 126 28.15 -12.03 -2.13
N SER A 127 29.03 -12.92 -2.61
CA SER A 127 29.09 -14.33 -2.20
C SER A 127 29.55 -14.49 -0.74
N HIS A 128 30.45 -13.63 -0.27
CA HIS A 128 30.91 -13.61 1.11
C HIS A 128 29.79 -13.16 2.04
N THR A 129 29.10 -12.07 1.71
CA THR A 129 27.93 -11.60 2.46
C THR A 129 26.81 -12.66 2.45
N GLY A 130 26.54 -13.30 1.32
CA GLY A 130 25.53 -14.36 1.24
C GLY A 130 25.82 -15.55 2.17
N LYS A 131 27.08 -15.98 2.26
CA LYS A 131 27.51 -17.03 3.22
C LYS A 131 27.36 -16.57 4.67
N LEU A 132 27.71 -15.33 4.98
CA LEU A 132 27.52 -14.75 6.30
C LEU A 132 26.03 -14.71 6.68
N LEU A 133 25.16 -14.20 5.80
CA LEU A 133 23.72 -14.12 6.05
C LEU A 133 23.09 -15.50 6.28
N LYS A 134 23.52 -16.53 5.54
CA LYS A 134 23.09 -17.92 5.80
C LYS A 134 23.48 -18.40 7.19
N LYS A 135 24.73 -18.17 7.61
CA LYS A 135 25.17 -18.49 8.98
C LYS A 135 24.34 -17.75 10.03
N LEU A 136 24.01 -16.48 9.80
CA LEU A 136 23.14 -15.72 10.70
C LEU A 136 21.70 -16.28 10.73
N LEU A 137 21.20 -16.83 9.62
CA LEU A 137 19.91 -17.53 9.55
C LEU A 137 19.90 -18.86 10.28
N GLU A 138 21.05 -19.50 10.51
CA GLU A 138 21.14 -20.73 11.32
C GLU A 138 21.08 -20.42 12.83
N MET A 139 21.63 -19.28 13.26
CA MET A 139 21.68 -18.87 14.68
C MET A 139 20.29 -18.59 15.27
N PRO A 140 20.02 -18.92 16.55
CA PRO A 140 18.75 -18.57 17.19
C PRO A 140 18.56 -17.05 17.27
N ALA A 141 17.31 -16.59 17.12
CA ALA A 141 16.99 -15.16 17.02
C ALA A 141 17.46 -14.32 18.23
N THR A 142 17.51 -14.92 19.42
CA THR A 142 18.02 -14.29 20.66
C THR A 142 19.51 -14.00 20.63
N GLN A 143 20.32 -14.84 19.98
CA GLN A 143 21.76 -14.62 19.82
C GLN A 143 22.07 -13.64 18.68
N LEU A 144 21.15 -13.50 17.73
CA LEU A 144 21.27 -12.54 16.63
C LEU A 144 20.95 -11.10 17.06
N TRP A 145 20.05 -10.93 18.04
CA TRP A 145 19.58 -9.63 18.50
C TRP A 145 20.68 -8.62 18.93
N PRO A 146 21.75 -9.01 19.65
CA PRO A 146 22.84 -8.09 19.98
C PRO A 146 23.49 -7.40 18.77
N HIS A 147 23.40 -8.00 17.58
CA HIS A 147 23.95 -7.48 16.33
C HIS A 147 22.96 -6.61 15.52
N VAL A 148 21.74 -6.40 16.02
CA VAL A 148 20.66 -5.70 15.30
C VAL A 148 21.05 -4.29 14.85
N ILE A 149 21.78 -3.54 15.69
CA ILE A 149 22.17 -2.15 15.37
C ILE A 149 23.08 -2.12 14.14
N THR A 150 24.03 -3.05 14.06
CA THR A 150 24.94 -3.19 12.91
C THR A 150 24.19 -3.63 11.66
N LEU A 151 23.32 -4.64 11.79
CA LEU A 151 22.51 -5.14 10.68
C LEU A 151 21.59 -4.05 10.13
N VAL A 152 20.92 -3.27 10.98
CA VAL A 152 20.02 -2.22 10.50
C VAL A 152 20.82 -1.05 9.88
N LYS A 153 21.99 -0.72 10.41
CA LYS A 153 22.87 0.32 9.84
C LYS A 153 23.29 0.00 8.40
N HIS A 154 23.62 -1.26 8.11
CA HIS A 154 24.00 -1.69 6.76
C HIS A 154 22.80 -2.02 5.87
N PHE A 155 21.57 -2.00 6.39
CA PHE A 155 20.41 -2.42 5.61
C PHE A 155 20.17 -1.49 4.40
N ARG A 156 20.41 -0.18 4.54
CA ARG A 156 20.32 0.77 3.41
C ARG A 156 21.33 0.46 2.29
N ASN A 157 22.49 -0.12 2.61
CA ASN A 157 23.50 -0.49 1.61
C ASN A 157 23.02 -1.61 0.70
N THR A 158 21.96 -2.35 1.07
CA THR A 158 21.35 -3.37 0.18
C THR A 158 20.65 -2.77 -1.04
N LEU A 159 20.38 -1.45 -1.03
CA LEU A 159 19.81 -0.70 -2.15
C LEU A 159 20.83 -0.30 -3.22
N ASP A 160 22.11 -0.62 -3.02
CA ASP A 160 23.15 -0.35 -4.02
C ASP A 160 22.91 -1.21 -5.27
N PRO A 161 22.98 -0.64 -6.49
CA PRO A 161 22.75 -1.39 -7.74
C PRO A 161 23.71 -2.56 -7.95
N SER A 162 24.87 -2.58 -7.28
CA SER A 162 25.83 -3.68 -7.33
C SER A 162 25.41 -4.91 -6.51
N VAL A 163 24.41 -4.77 -5.63
CA VAL A 163 23.98 -5.85 -4.72
C VAL A 163 22.94 -6.74 -5.41
N PRO A 164 23.22 -8.05 -5.59
CA PRO A 164 22.27 -8.97 -6.21
C PRO A 164 21.00 -9.18 -5.37
N SER A 165 19.86 -9.40 -6.03
CA SER A 165 18.57 -9.68 -5.37
C SER A 165 18.62 -10.87 -4.42
N TYR A 166 19.51 -11.84 -4.68
CA TYR A 166 19.77 -12.96 -3.77
C TYR A 166 20.22 -12.51 -2.36
N VAL A 167 21.12 -11.53 -2.29
CA VAL A 167 21.61 -10.99 -1.00
C VAL A 167 20.51 -10.17 -0.34
N GLN A 168 19.74 -9.38 -1.10
CA GLN A 168 18.59 -8.62 -0.59
C GLN A 168 17.53 -9.55 0.04
N GLU A 169 17.27 -10.69 -0.59
CA GLU A 169 16.30 -11.67 -0.09
C GLU A 169 16.79 -12.41 1.17
N LEU A 170 18.07 -12.79 1.22
CA LEU A 170 18.66 -13.31 2.46
C LEU A 170 18.59 -12.28 3.60
N TYR A 171 18.84 -11.00 3.29
CA TYR A 171 18.73 -9.91 4.27
C TYR A 171 17.31 -9.77 4.81
N ARG A 172 16.31 -9.86 3.92
CA ARG A 172 14.89 -9.87 4.30
C ARG A 172 14.58 -11.01 5.28
N GLN A 173 15.06 -12.22 5.01
CA GLN A 173 14.86 -13.37 5.90
C GLN A 173 15.52 -13.17 7.27
N VAL A 174 16.73 -12.61 7.32
CA VAL A 174 17.42 -12.27 8.58
C VAL A 174 16.61 -11.24 9.36
N TRP A 175 16.08 -10.23 8.67
CA TRP A 175 15.21 -9.21 9.27
C TRP A 175 13.93 -9.82 9.85
N LEU A 176 13.28 -10.72 9.12
CA LEU A 176 12.08 -11.44 9.60
C LEU A 176 12.38 -12.26 10.85
N LYS A 177 13.54 -12.93 10.90
CA LYS A 177 13.97 -13.67 12.08
C LYS A 177 14.14 -12.76 13.29
N LEU A 178 14.73 -11.57 13.11
CA LEU A 178 14.84 -10.56 14.17
C LEU A 178 13.47 -10.03 14.62
N ASN A 179 12.52 -9.91 13.70
CA ASN A 179 11.17 -9.41 13.97
C ASN A 179 10.37 -10.32 14.93
N THR A 180 10.80 -11.57 15.14
CA THR A 180 10.22 -12.49 16.13
C THR A 180 10.52 -12.11 17.58
N VAL A 181 11.63 -11.40 17.84
CA VAL A 181 12.13 -11.14 19.20
C VAL A 181 11.52 -9.87 19.80
N LEU A 182 11.90 -8.72 19.24
CA LEU A 182 11.52 -7.38 19.70
C LEU A 182 11.08 -6.52 18.51
N PRO A 183 9.89 -6.81 17.92
CA PRO A 183 9.41 -6.18 16.69
C PRO A 183 9.38 -4.65 16.76
N ARG A 184 8.82 -4.07 17.83
CA ARG A 184 8.71 -2.60 17.98
C ARG A 184 10.07 -1.89 17.93
N CYS A 185 11.07 -2.42 18.62
CA CYS A 185 12.42 -1.86 18.59
C CYS A 185 13.02 -1.98 17.18
N LEU A 186 12.81 -3.12 16.51
CA LEU A 186 13.30 -3.35 15.16
C LEU A 186 12.69 -2.37 14.15
N TRP A 187 11.37 -2.15 14.21
CA TRP A 187 10.65 -1.24 13.32
C TRP A 187 11.17 0.20 13.43
N VAL A 188 11.37 0.68 14.66
CA VAL A 188 11.93 2.02 14.91
C VAL A 188 13.34 2.13 14.34
N LEU A 189 14.19 1.13 14.57
CA LEU A 189 15.54 1.12 14.03
C LEU A 189 15.51 1.13 12.49
N THR A 190 14.63 0.35 11.86
CA THR A 190 14.50 0.32 10.40
C THR A 190 14.03 1.64 9.83
N ILE A 191 13.03 2.29 10.44
CA ILE A 191 12.56 3.61 10.00
C ILE A 191 13.74 4.59 10.06
N CYS A 192 14.45 4.63 11.18
CA CYS A 192 15.63 5.50 11.33
C CYS A 192 16.73 5.23 10.30
N ALA A 193 16.88 3.99 9.81
CA ALA A 193 17.91 3.65 8.84
C ALA A 193 17.54 4.02 7.39
N PHE A 194 16.25 4.04 7.06
CA PHE A 194 15.74 4.31 5.71
C PHE A 194 15.27 5.75 5.50
N MET A 195 15.15 6.56 6.56
CA MET A 195 14.89 7.99 6.42
C MET A 195 16.01 8.67 5.62
N TYR A 196 15.62 9.38 4.56
CA TYR A 196 16.52 10.08 3.66
C TYR A 196 17.28 11.21 4.36
N GLU A 197 16.59 11.94 5.25
CA GLU A 197 17.17 13.00 6.07
C GLU A 197 17.71 12.42 7.38
N LYS A 198 18.94 12.77 7.75
CA LYS A 198 19.43 12.53 9.11
C LYS A 198 18.53 13.33 10.06
N PRO A 199 17.76 12.68 10.96
CA PRO A 199 16.95 13.44 11.90
C PRO A 199 17.92 14.24 12.78
N LEU A 200 17.74 15.57 12.80
CA LEU A 200 18.34 16.45 13.80
C LEU A 200 17.83 16.13 15.22
N LEU A 201 16.77 15.32 15.32
CA LEU A 201 16.09 14.96 16.55
C LEU A 201 16.59 13.64 17.16
N PRO A 202 16.64 13.54 18.50
CA PRO A 202 16.96 12.29 19.20
C PRO A 202 16.00 11.14 18.84
N ARG A 203 16.50 9.89 18.87
CA ARG A 203 15.71 8.65 18.61
C ARG A 203 14.41 8.55 19.43
N LEU A 204 14.37 9.16 20.61
CA LEU A 204 13.21 9.17 21.53
C LEU A 204 12.05 10.02 21.01
N THR A 205 12.33 11.08 20.25
CA THR A 205 11.29 11.92 19.64
C THR A 205 10.65 11.20 18.46
N ILE A 206 11.40 10.35 17.78
CA ILE A 206 10.95 9.59 16.61
C ILE A 206 9.93 8.51 17.01
N THR A 207 10.13 7.79 18.12
CA THR A 207 9.18 6.75 18.57
C THR A 207 7.81 7.30 18.93
N GLN A 208 7.74 8.45 19.61
CA GLN A 208 6.48 9.11 19.93
C GLN A 208 5.85 9.71 18.68
N ASN A 209 6.65 10.29 17.78
CA ASN A 209 6.16 10.87 16.54
C ASN A 209 5.65 9.85 15.52
N ILE A 210 6.22 8.65 15.42
CA ILE A 210 5.78 7.62 14.46
C ILE A 210 4.36 7.11 14.78
N VAL A 211 4.03 6.97 16.06
CA VAL A 211 2.69 6.49 16.44
C VAL A 211 1.65 7.61 16.27
N LEU A 212 2.07 8.88 16.39
CA LEU A 212 1.22 10.05 16.14
C LEU A 212 1.04 10.34 14.64
N ASP A 213 2.09 10.15 13.84
CA ASP A 213 2.11 10.40 12.40
C ASP A 213 2.78 9.23 11.66
N PRO A 214 1.99 8.21 11.27
CA PRO A 214 2.51 7.02 10.59
C PRO A 214 3.00 7.34 9.17
N LEU A 215 2.64 8.49 8.58
CA LEU A 215 3.07 8.87 7.23
C LEU A 215 4.56 9.24 7.18
N GLN A 216 5.19 9.58 8.31
CA GLN A 216 6.64 9.78 8.38
C GLN A 216 7.41 8.53 7.96
N VAL A 217 6.80 7.35 8.13
CA VAL A 217 7.38 6.09 7.69
C VAL A 217 7.58 6.11 6.18
N LEU A 218 6.69 6.70 5.38
CA LEU A 218 6.79 6.70 3.91
C LEU A 218 7.86 7.62 3.33
N ARG A 219 8.62 8.37 4.17
CA ARG A 219 9.78 9.18 3.75
C ARG A 219 11.04 8.32 3.52
N TRP A 220 10.86 7.15 2.92
CA TRP A 220 11.94 6.23 2.61
C TRP A 220 12.82 6.76 1.48
N ASP A 221 14.06 6.25 1.42
CA ASP A 221 14.90 6.36 0.23
C ASP A 221 14.14 5.84 -1.00
N ALA A 222 14.00 6.66 -2.05
CA ALA A 222 13.19 6.35 -3.23
C ALA A 222 13.60 5.02 -3.91
N ARG A 223 14.88 4.64 -3.80
CA ARG A 223 15.39 3.36 -4.33
C ARG A 223 14.72 2.13 -3.69
N ALA A 224 14.16 2.26 -2.50
CA ALA A 224 13.41 1.19 -1.86
C ALA A 224 12.14 0.81 -2.64
N PHE A 225 11.53 1.75 -3.38
CA PHE A 225 10.41 1.49 -4.29
C PHE A 225 10.83 0.80 -5.60
N ARG A 226 12.11 0.42 -5.72
CA ARG A 226 12.65 -0.40 -6.83
C ARG A 226 13.36 -1.67 -6.33
N SER A 227 13.20 -2.01 -5.05
CA SER A 227 13.71 -3.28 -4.48
C SER A 227 12.56 -4.06 -3.83
N ALA A 228 12.18 -5.18 -4.44
CA ALA A 228 11.09 -6.03 -3.97
C ALA A 228 11.29 -6.55 -2.53
N SER A 229 12.49 -7.04 -2.20
CA SER A 229 12.77 -7.61 -0.87
C SER A 229 12.75 -6.55 0.22
N VAL A 230 13.27 -5.35 -0.05
CA VAL A 230 13.25 -4.23 0.91
C VAL A 230 11.83 -3.68 1.06
N LEU A 231 11.10 -3.49 -0.05
CA LEU A 231 9.73 -2.99 -0.02
C LEU A 231 8.81 -3.88 0.82
N LYS A 232 8.95 -5.21 0.75
CA LYS A 232 8.19 -6.14 1.62
C LYS A 232 8.42 -5.87 3.11
N VAL A 233 9.66 -5.61 3.51
CA VAL A 233 9.99 -5.26 4.91
C VAL A 233 9.35 -3.93 5.29
N LEU A 234 9.49 -2.93 4.43
CA LEU A 234 9.01 -1.58 4.67
C LEU A 234 7.47 -1.51 4.74
N LEU A 235 6.76 -2.24 3.87
CA LEU A 235 5.30 -2.36 3.93
C LEU A 235 4.83 -3.03 5.23
N ARG A 236 5.57 -4.01 5.74
CA ARG A 236 5.25 -4.66 7.02
C ARG A 236 5.46 -3.72 8.20
N VAL A 237 6.53 -2.92 8.18
CA VAL A 237 6.75 -1.85 9.16
C VAL A 237 5.64 -0.80 9.09
N LEU A 238 5.21 -0.42 7.89
CA LEU A 238 4.13 0.53 7.64
C LEU A 238 2.78 0.02 8.19
N GLN A 239 2.42 -1.23 7.90
CA GLN A 239 1.23 -1.88 8.45
C GLN A 239 1.23 -1.85 9.99
N ALA A 240 2.36 -2.20 10.59
CA ALA A 240 2.52 -2.18 12.02
C ALA A 240 2.41 -0.76 12.60
N SER A 241 2.98 0.26 11.94
CA SER A 241 2.84 1.65 12.37
C SER A 241 1.41 2.17 12.25
N LEU A 242 0.69 1.83 11.18
CA LEU A 242 -0.71 2.22 11.00
C LEU A 242 -1.59 1.56 12.07
N ALA A 243 -1.41 0.26 12.31
CA ALA A 243 -2.14 -0.45 13.37
C ALA A 243 -1.80 0.10 14.77
N ALA A 244 -0.55 0.51 15.02
CA ALA A 244 -0.15 1.14 16.27
C ALA A 244 -0.80 2.53 16.44
N SER A 245 -0.81 3.34 15.38
CA SER A 245 -1.41 4.68 15.37
C SER A 245 -2.92 4.63 15.62
N ARG A 246 -3.65 3.76 14.91
CA ARG A 246 -5.10 3.53 15.13
C ARG A 246 -5.41 3.17 16.58
N ASN A 247 -4.62 2.26 17.16
CA ASN A 247 -4.81 1.84 18.55
C ASN A 247 -4.47 2.95 19.55
N GLN A 248 -3.44 3.76 19.31
CA GLN A 248 -3.16 4.92 20.15
C GLN A 248 -4.30 5.94 20.08
N LEU A 249 -4.86 6.19 18.90
CA LEU A 249 -5.96 7.13 18.71
C LEU A 249 -7.21 6.68 19.49
N VAL A 250 -7.53 5.38 19.44
CA VAL A 250 -8.62 4.79 20.25
C VAL A 250 -8.37 4.95 21.75
N ARG A 251 -7.12 4.76 22.21
CA ARG A 251 -6.76 4.95 23.63
C ARG A 251 -6.86 6.42 24.04
N HIS A 252 -6.32 7.32 23.23
CA HIS A 252 -6.37 8.77 23.48
C HIS A 252 -7.82 9.25 23.58
N GLN A 253 -8.70 8.80 22.68
CA GLN A 253 -10.13 9.13 22.74
C GLN A 253 -10.75 8.72 24.08
N ARG A 254 -10.42 7.53 24.59
CA ARG A 254 -10.93 7.05 25.89
C ARG A 254 -10.36 7.79 27.09
N ASP A 255 -9.14 8.31 26.99
CA ASP A 255 -8.52 9.10 28.06
C ASP A 255 -9.02 10.56 28.06
N THR A 256 -9.36 11.15 26.90
CA THR A 256 -9.80 12.55 26.77
C THR A 256 -11.29 12.80 27.08
N THR A 257 -12.14 11.76 27.08
CA THR A 257 -13.58 11.90 27.43
C THR A 257 -13.84 12.47 28.82
N ALA A 258 -12.84 12.47 29.71
CA ALA A 258 -12.96 12.99 31.07
C ALA A 258 -12.72 14.52 31.22
N VAL A 259 -12.24 15.23 30.19
CA VAL A 259 -11.71 16.61 30.36
C VAL A 259 -12.43 17.70 29.55
N ASP A 260 -12.97 17.42 28.35
CA ASP A 260 -13.47 18.47 27.45
C ASP A 260 -14.88 18.22 26.87
N CYS A 261 -15.90 18.89 27.44
CA CYS A 261 -17.32 18.83 27.04
C CYS A 261 -17.70 19.84 25.92
N ARG A 262 -17.04 19.80 24.76
CA ARG A 262 -17.46 20.63 23.60
C ARG A 262 -17.87 19.85 22.35
N VAL A 263 -17.48 18.59 22.25
CA VAL A 263 -17.74 17.72 21.09
C VAL A 263 -18.40 16.45 21.61
N THR A 264 -19.50 16.05 20.97
CA THR A 264 -20.23 14.83 21.34
C THR A 264 -19.36 13.60 21.11
N GLU A 265 -19.66 12.50 21.81
CA GLU A 265 -18.92 11.24 21.63
C GLU A 265 -19.04 10.70 20.20
N THR A 266 -20.20 10.92 19.57
CA THR A 266 -20.48 10.57 18.18
C THR A 266 -19.62 11.37 17.20
N GLU A 267 -19.55 12.69 17.33
CA GLU A 267 -18.72 13.54 16.46
C GLU A 267 -17.23 13.21 16.61
N ARG A 268 -16.77 12.86 17.82
CA ARG A 268 -15.38 12.45 18.05
C ARG A 268 -15.05 11.12 17.36
N GLU A 269 -15.98 10.18 17.38
CA GLU A 269 -15.83 8.89 16.68
C GLU A 269 -15.84 9.07 15.15
N GLU A 270 -16.69 9.96 14.63
CA GLU A 270 -16.71 10.35 13.21
C GLU A 270 -15.39 11.01 12.79
N LEU A 271 -14.87 11.96 13.58
CA LEU A 271 -13.56 12.57 13.32
C LEU A 271 -12.43 11.55 13.36
N ARG A 272 -12.48 10.60 14.29
CA ARG A 272 -11.49 9.50 14.38
C ARG A 272 -11.50 8.65 13.12
N THR A 273 -12.68 8.19 12.72
CA THR A 273 -12.84 7.33 11.53
C THR A 273 -12.43 8.05 10.26
N ALA A 274 -12.81 9.33 10.12
CA ALA A 274 -12.39 10.17 9.00
C ALA A 274 -10.86 10.37 8.96
N LEU A 275 -10.22 10.62 10.11
CA LEU A 275 -8.76 10.76 10.18
C LEU A 275 -8.04 9.48 9.77
N VAL A 276 -8.50 8.32 10.25
CA VAL A 276 -7.92 7.02 9.88
C VAL A 276 -8.10 6.77 8.38
N ALA A 277 -9.28 7.02 7.82
CA ALA A 277 -9.52 6.87 6.39
C ALA A 277 -8.67 7.83 5.54
N ALA A 278 -8.46 9.07 6.00
CA ALA A 278 -7.58 10.03 5.34
C ALA A 278 -6.11 9.56 5.36
N GLN A 279 -5.63 9.04 6.50
CA GLN A 279 -4.28 8.48 6.61
C GLN A 279 -4.10 7.28 5.68
N ASP A 280 -5.03 6.33 5.72
CA ASP A 280 -4.96 5.12 4.89
C ASP A 280 -5.03 5.45 3.40
N SER A 281 -5.92 6.36 2.99
CA SER A 281 -5.99 6.79 1.58
C SER A 281 -4.70 7.49 1.14
N CYS A 282 -4.10 8.32 1.98
CA CYS A 282 -2.79 8.95 1.68
C CYS A 282 -1.69 7.90 1.48
N VAL A 283 -1.64 6.87 2.34
CA VAL A 283 -0.69 5.75 2.16
C VAL A 283 -0.90 5.06 0.81
N LEU A 284 -2.14 4.73 0.48
CA LEU A 284 -2.44 4.04 -0.77
C LEU A 284 -2.13 4.90 -2.00
N GLN A 285 -2.34 6.22 -1.94
CA GLN A 285 -1.96 7.15 -3.01
C GLN A 285 -0.44 7.16 -3.22
N ILE A 286 0.35 7.27 -2.15
CA ILE A 286 1.83 7.24 -2.24
C ILE A 286 2.31 5.91 -2.85
N LEU A 287 1.70 4.78 -2.46
CA LEU A 287 2.04 3.48 -3.03
C LEU A 287 1.62 3.34 -4.50
N LEU A 288 0.49 3.93 -4.89
CA LEU A 288 0.06 3.98 -6.29
C LEU A 288 1.04 4.82 -7.12
N GLU A 289 1.44 6.00 -6.65
CA GLU A 289 2.43 6.85 -7.32
C GLU A 289 3.78 6.13 -7.46
N ALA A 290 4.19 5.34 -6.46
CA ALA A 290 5.40 4.53 -6.55
C ALA A 290 5.36 3.47 -7.67
N CYS A 291 4.16 3.11 -8.16
CA CYS A 291 3.98 2.20 -9.30
C CYS A 291 4.16 2.87 -10.66
N LEU A 292 4.29 4.20 -10.72
CA LEU A 292 4.56 4.91 -11.97
C LEU A 292 5.94 4.56 -12.50
N GLU A 293 6.03 4.45 -13.82
CA GLU A 293 7.29 4.24 -14.54
C GLU A 293 8.03 5.58 -14.66
N SER A 294 9.27 5.62 -14.20
CA SER A 294 10.15 6.79 -14.31
C SER A 294 11.04 6.71 -15.55
N ALA A 295 11.69 7.83 -15.91
CA ALA A 295 12.70 7.83 -16.96
C ALA A 295 13.90 6.93 -16.58
N GLU A 296 14.30 6.93 -15.31
CA GLU A 296 15.39 6.10 -14.79
C GLU A 296 15.11 4.60 -14.94
N ASP A 297 13.85 4.18 -14.81
CA ASP A 297 13.44 2.78 -14.98
C ASP A 297 13.74 2.26 -16.40
N ARG A 298 13.74 3.15 -17.41
CA ARG A 298 14.02 2.80 -18.82
C ARG A 298 15.51 2.74 -19.13
N GLU A 299 16.29 3.60 -18.48
CA GLU A 299 17.73 3.74 -18.74
C GLU A 299 18.55 2.65 -18.03
N THR A 300 18.07 2.19 -16.87
CA THR A 300 18.79 1.24 -16.03
C THR A 300 18.39 -0.21 -16.34
N PRO A 301 19.37 -1.09 -16.63
CA PRO A 301 19.08 -2.48 -16.96
C PRO A 301 18.47 -3.20 -15.76
N GLY A 302 17.33 -3.86 -15.97
CA GLY A 302 16.67 -4.67 -14.93
C GLY A 302 15.64 -3.91 -14.07
N GLN A 303 15.61 -2.58 -14.07
CA GLN A 303 14.66 -1.83 -13.24
C GLN A 303 13.19 -2.01 -13.67
N LEU A 304 12.89 -2.15 -14.96
CA LEU A 304 11.52 -2.48 -15.41
C LEU A 304 11.01 -3.81 -14.82
N TRP A 305 11.89 -4.81 -14.66
CA TRP A 305 11.53 -6.07 -14.02
C TRP A 305 11.30 -5.88 -12.52
N ALA A 306 12.18 -5.13 -11.85
CA ALA A 306 12.01 -4.78 -10.45
C ALA A 306 10.71 -3.98 -10.20
N LEU A 307 10.38 -3.04 -11.08
CA LEU A 307 9.12 -2.29 -11.05
C LEU A 307 7.91 -3.20 -11.20
N ARG A 308 7.98 -4.22 -12.07
CA ARG A 308 6.90 -5.20 -12.22
C ARG A 308 6.69 -6.03 -10.94
N GLU A 309 7.77 -6.45 -10.28
CA GLU A 309 7.69 -7.13 -8.99
C GLU A 309 7.12 -6.23 -7.90
N VAL A 310 7.59 -4.98 -7.82
CA VAL A 310 7.09 -3.95 -6.89
C VAL A 310 5.60 -3.70 -7.10
N ARG A 311 5.15 -3.53 -8.35
CA ARG A 311 3.72 -3.41 -8.70
C ARG A 311 2.92 -4.61 -8.19
N SER A 312 3.42 -5.83 -8.35
CA SER A 312 2.76 -7.03 -7.83
C SER A 312 2.62 -7.01 -6.30
N ILE A 313 3.66 -6.57 -5.59
CA ILE A 313 3.65 -6.48 -4.13
C ILE A 313 2.66 -5.40 -3.66
N ILE A 314 2.70 -4.22 -4.28
CA ILE A 314 1.81 -3.11 -3.95
C ILE A 314 0.35 -3.46 -4.27
N CYS A 315 0.07 -4.04 -5.44
CA CYS A 315 -1.27 -4.49 -5.78
C CYS A 315 -1.79 -5.56 -4.80
N SER A 316 -0.94 -6.51 -4.38
CA SER A 316 -1.32 -7.48 -3.35
C SER A 316 -1.64 -6.80 -2.01
N TYR A 317 -0.88 -5.77 -1.63
CA TYR A 317 -1.15 -5.00 -0.43
C TYR A 317 -2.48 -4.24 -0.52
N LEU A 318 -2.71 -3.49 -1.61
CA LEU A 318 -3.97 -2.79 -1.86
C LEU A 318 -5.17 -3.75 -1.87
N HIS A 319 -5.01 -4.94 -2.46
CA HIS A 319 -6.03 -5.97 -2.46
C HIS A 319 -6.45 -6.36 -1.04
N GLN A 320 -5.50 -6.63 -0.15
CA GLN A 320 -5.80 -6.95 1.25
C GLN A 320 -6.46 -5.78 1.98
N VAL A 321 -6.01 -4.55 1.72
CA VAL A 321 -6.64 -3.36 2.30
C VAL A 321 -8.09 -3.23 1.85
N PHE A 322 -8.39 -3.40 0.56
CA PHE A 322 -9.75 -3.35 0.04
C PHE A 322 -10.65 -4.49 0.53
N ILE A 323 -10.09 -5.67 0.83
CA ILE A 323 -10.84 -6.74 1.50
C ILE A 323 -11.18 -6.33 2.93
N SER A 324 -10.21 -5.76 3.65
CA SER A 324 -10.40 -5.37 5.05
C SER A 324 -11.34 -4.18 5.22
N GLU A 325 -11.28 -3.21 4.31
CA GLU A 325 -12.04 -1.96 4.35
C GLU A 325 -12.43 -1.53 2.93
N PRO A 326 -13.58 -2.02 2.41
CA PRO A 326 -14.03 -1.72 1.05
C PRO A 326 -14.31 -0.23 0.79
N SER A 327 -14.62 0.54 1.83
CA SER A 327 -14.89 1.98 1.71
C SER A 327 -13.66 2.77 1.22
N LEU A 328 -12.44 2.31 1.54
CA LEU A 328 -11.19 2.91 1.06
C LEU A 328 -11.04 2.79 -0.45
N ALA A 329 -11.51 1.70 -1.05
CA ALA A 329 -11.50 1.57 -2.50
C ALA A 329 -12.34 2.67 -3.15
N LYS A 330 -13.55 2.92 -2.61
CA LYS A 330 -14.39 4.03 -3.07
C LYS A 330 -13.67 5.37 -2.87
N LEU A 331 -13.14 5.64 -1.68
CA LEU A 331 -12.48 6.91 -1.36
C LEU A 331 -11.34 7.25 -2.35
N ILE A 332 -10.45 6.30 -2.63
CA ILE A 332 -9.29 6.53 -3.52
C ILE A 332 -9.72 6.77 -4.97
N HIS A 333 -10.74 6.04 -5.46
CA HIS A 333 -11.24 6.27 -6.82
C HIS A 333 -12.01 7.60 -6.95
N PHE A 334 -12.57 8.12 -5.85
CA PHE A 334 -13.18 9.46 -5.81
C PHE A 334 -12.16 10.59 -5.66
N GLN A 335 -11.00 10.31 -5.04
CA GLN A 335 -9.84 11.20 -5.01
C GLN A 335 -9.15 11.24 -6.39
N GLY A 336 -9.10 10.11 -7.08
CA GLY A 336 -8.42 9.95 -8.36
C GLY A 336 -6.93 9.62 -8.20
N TYR A 337 -6.35 9.07 -9.27
CA TYR A 337 -4.92 8.79 -9.43
C TYR A 337 -4.60 8.73 -10.93
N PRO A 338 -3.31 8.78 -11.34
CA PRO A 338 -2.93 8.81 -12.75
C PRO A 338 -3.48 7.62 -13.55
N ARG A 339 -4.09 7.90 -14.71
CA ARG A 339 -4.83 6.91 -15.52
C ARG A 339 -3.94 5.81 -16.08
N GLU A 340 -2.64 6.06 -16.19
CA GLU A 340 -1.63 5.07 -16.59
C GLU A 340 -1.57 3.87 -15.64
N LEU A 341 -2.01 4.04 -14.39
CA LEU A 341 -2.04 2.97 -13.38
C LEU A 341 -3.29 2.08 -13.48
N LEU A 342 -4.37 2.52 -14.14
CA LEU A 342 -5.59 1.70 -14.32
C LEU A 342 -5.34 0.30 -14.89
N PRO A 343 -4.53 0.11 -15.97
CA PRO A 343 -4.24 -1.24 -16.47
C PRO A 343 -3.42 -2.08 -15.49
N VAL A 344 -2.68 -1.46 -14.57
CA VAL A 344 -1.91 -2.14 -13.52
C VAL A 344 -2.82 -2.53 -12.36
N THR A 345 -3.62 -1.59 -11.85
CA THR A 345 -4.50 -1.82 -10.68
C THR A 345 -5.61 -2.80 -11.01
N VAL A 346 -6.29 -2.66 -12.14
CA VAL A 346 -7.41 -3.54 -12.53
C VAL A 346 -6.96 -4.99 -12.71
N LYS A 347 -5.77 -5.22 -13.30
CA LYS A 347 -5.22 -6.57 -13.51
C LYS A 347 -4.51 -7.12 -12.27
N GLY A 348 -3.90 -6.26 -11.47
CA GLY A 348 -3.09 -6.65 -10.31
C GLY A 348 -3.90 -6.84 -9.02
N ILE A 349 -5.07 -6.21 -8.90
CA ILE A 349 -5.90 -6.23 -7.68
C ILE A 349 -7.20 -7.00 -7.98
N PRO A 350 -7.34 -8.25 -7.52
CA PRO A 350 -8.52 -9.08 -7.81
C PRO A 350 -9.85 -8.52 -7.26
N SER A 351 -9.79 -7.73 -6.18
CA SER A 351 -10.98 -7.11 -5.56
C SER A 351 -11.52 -5.89 -6.33
N MET A 352 -10.93 -5.50 -7.47
CA MET A 352 -11.35 -4.30 -8.19
C MET A 352 -12.77 -4.35 -8.77
N HIS A 353 -13.36 -5.54 -8.88
CA HIS A 353 -14.74 -5.69 -9.34
C HIS A 353 -15.78 -4.97 -8.44
N ILE A 354 -15.45 -4.73 -7.16
CA ILE A 354 -16.31 -3.94 -6.25
C ILE A 354 -16.50 -2.49 -6.73
N CYS A 355 -15.59 -1.98 -7.57
CA CYS A 355 -15.70 -0.61 -8.10
C CYS A 355 -16.94 -0.41 -8.97
N LEU A 356 -17.48 -1.49 -9.57
CA LEU A 356 -18.71 -1.43 -10.35
C LEU A 356 -19.92 -0.93 -9.53
N ASP A 357 -19.88 -1.03 -8.19
CA ASP A 357 -20.96 -0.60 -7.30
C ASP A 357 -21.08 0.92 -7.21
N PHE A 358 -19.95 1.62 -7.18
CA PHE A 358 -19.90 3.07 -6.95
C PHE A 358 -19.55 3.88 -8.20
N ILE A 359 -19.23 3.24 -9.32
CA ILE A 359 -19.02 3.93 -10.60
C ILE A 359 -20.21 4.81 -11.01
N PRO A 360 -21.49 4.39 -10.89
CA PRO A 360 -22.62 5.25 -11.22
C PRO A 360 -22.60 6.58 -10.44
N GLU A 361 -22.17 6.53 -9.18
CA GLU A 361 -22.01 7.70 -8.31
C GLU A 361 -20.78 8.54 -8.67
N LEU A 362 -19.74 7.91 -9.22
CA LEU A 362 -18.56 8.61 -9.73
C LEU A 362 -18.86 9.34 -11.05
N LEU A 363 -19.67 8.74 -11.92
CA LEU A 363 -20.15 9.35 -13.17
C LEU A 363 -21.08 10.54 -12.92
N SER A 364 -21.81 10.56 -11.80
CA SER A 364 -22.69 11.68 -11.45
C SER A 364 -21.97 12.87 -10.80
N GLN A 365 -20.64 12.78 -10.60
CA GLN A 365 -19.86 13.89 -10.08
C GLN A 365 -19.84 15.06 -11.08
N PRO A 366 -19.86 16.32 -10.60
CA PRO A 366 -19.90 17.50 -11.47
C PRO A 366 -18.58 17.76 -12.23
N SER A 367 -17.46 17.20 -11.77
CA SER A 367 -16.14 17.40 -12.38
C SER A 367 -15.92 16.47 -13.58
N LEU A 368 -15.56 17.04 -14.73
CA LEU A 368 -15.25 16.29 -15.96
C LEU A 368 -14.10 15.30 -15.76
N GLU A 369 -13.05 15.67 -15.02
CA GLU A 369 -11.92 14.78 -14.73
C GLU A 369 -12.35 13.47 -14.07
N LYS A 370 -13.28 13.52 -13.10
CA LYS A 370 -13.81 12.32 -12.44
C LYS A 370 -14.68 11.49 -13.38
N GLN A 371 -15.46 12.14 -14.25
CA GLN A 371 -16.27 11.45 -15.26
C GLN A 371 -15.37 10.72 -16.27
N VAL A 372 -14.32 11.39 -16.76
CA VAL A 372 -13.28 10.80 -17.62
C VAL A 372 -12.64 9.60 -16.94
N PHE A 373 -12.19 9.77 -15.69
CA PHE A 373 -11.61 8.69 -14.90
C PHE A 373 -12.57 7.52 -14.71
N ALA A 374 -13.86 7.78 -14.43
CA ALA A 374 -14.88 6.74 -14.28
C ALA A 374 -15.08 5.93 -15.56
N VAL A 375 -15.18 6.60 -16.71
CA VAL A 375 -15.29 5.94 -18.02
C VAL A 375 -14.06 5.09 -18.32
N ASP A 376 -12.87 5.59 -17.99
CA ASP A 376 -11.60 4.87 -18.19
C ASP A 376 -11.47 3.66 -17.25
N LEU A 377 -11.95 3.78 -16.02
CA LEU A 377 -12.02 2.69 -15.05
C LEU A 377 -12.99 1.59 -15.50
N VAL A 378 -14.22 1.96 -15.91
CA VAL A 378 -15.23 1.02 -16.40
C VAL A 378 -14.75 0.23 -17.60
N SER A 379 -14.08 0.89 -18.54
CA SER A 379 -13.59 0.24 -19.75
C SER A 379 -12.48 -0.77 -19.46
N HIS A 380 -11.56 -0.49 -18.53
CA HIS A 380 -10.58 -1.48 -18.07
C HIS A 380 -11.25 -2.63 -17.29
N LEU A 381 -12.20 -2.33 -16.40
CA LEU A 381 -12.96 -3.34 -15.67
C LEU A 381 -13.77 -4.23 -16.61
N SER A 382 -14.36 -3.68 -17.67
CA SER A 382 -15.16 -4.42 -18.65
C SER A 382 -14.33 -5.42 -19.43
N LEU A 383 -13.10 -5.06 -19.80
CA LEU A 383 -12.17 -5.99 -20.45
C LEU A 383 -11.73 -7.13 -19.54
N HIS A 384 -11.56 -6.87 -18.25
CA HIS A 384 -11.07 -7.87 -17.30
C HIS A 384 -12.21 -8.72 -16.71
N TYR A 385 -13.36 -8.12 -16.46
CA TYR A 385 -14.54 -8.71 -15.82
C TYR A 385 -15.75 -8.61 -16.75
N ALA A 386 -15.87 -9.54 -17.69
CA ALA A 386 -17.00 -9.63 -18.62
C ALA A 386 -18.27 -10.17 -17.92
N LEU A 387 -18.84 -9.37 -17.01
CA LEU A 387 -20.03 -9.68 -16.22
C LEU A 387 -21.25 -8.89 -16.72
N PRO A 388 -22.49 -9.42 -16.60
CA PRO A 388 -23.70 -8.67 -16.96
C PRO A 388 -23.82 -7.32 -16.25
N LYS A 389 -23.38 -7.26 -14.98
CA LYS A 389 -23.30 -6.03 -14.20
C LYS A 389 -22.29 -5.04 -14.75
N SER A 390 -21.13 -5.51 -15.22
CA SER A 390 -20.15 -4.63 -15.87
C SER A 390 -20.71 -4.07 -17.18
N MET A 391 -21.45 -4.87 -17.93
CA MET A 391 -22.11 -4.43 -19.17
C MET A 391 -23.19 -3.38 -18.91
N SER A 392 -24.01 -3.53 -17.86
CA SER A 392 -25.03 -2.53 -17.52
C SER A 392 -24.40 -1.20 -17.10
N VAL A 393 -23.31 -1.24 -16.32
CA VAL A 393 -22.55 -0.04 -15.92
C VAL A 393 -21.85 0.60 -17.14
N ALA A 394 -21.29 -0.18 -18.06
CA ALA A 394 -20.72 0.33 -19.31
C ALA A 394 -21.77 1.00 -20.20
N ARG A 395 -22.98 0.42 -20.31
CA ARG A 395 -24.10 1.04 -21.01
C ARG A 395 -24.53 2.36 -20.35
N LEU A 396 -24.56 2.42 -19.01
CA LEU A 396 -24.82 3.66 -18.28
C LEU A 396 -23.75 4.73 -18.59
N ALA A 397 -22.47 4.35 -18.63
CA ALA A 397 -21.39 5.26 -19.01
C ALA A 397 -21.59 5.83 -20.43
N ILE A 398 -21.99 5.00 -21.40
CA ILE A 398 -22.30 5.46 -22.77
C ILE A 398 -23.49 6.43 -22.77
N ASN A 399 -24.56 6.11 -22.04
CA ASN A 399 -25.75 6.96 -21.96
C ASN A 399 -25.47 8.32 -21.30
N THR A 400 -24.66 8.32 -20.22
CA THR A 400 -24.23 9.57 -19.57
C THR A 400 -23.40 10.43 -20.51
N LEU A 401 -22.43 9.85 -21.23
CA LEU A 401 -21.69 10.56 -22.28
C LEU A 401 -22.61 11.14 -23.35
N SER A 402 -23.57 10.36 -23.86
CA SER A 402 -24.56 10.84 -24.86
C SER A 402 -25.36 12.05 -24.37
N THR A 403 -25.70 12.07 -23.09
CA THR A 403 -26.43 13.18 -22.45
C THR A 403 -25.52 14.39 -22.27
N LEU A 404 -24.25 14.19 -21.88
CA LEU A 404 -23.29 15.29 -21.69
C LEU A 404 -22.93 15.99 -23.00
N VAL A 405 -22.93 15.29 -24.15
CA VAL A 405 -22.70 15.93 -25.48
C VAL A 405 -23.66 17.09 -25.73
N THR A 406 -24.93 16.96 -25.32
CA THR A 406 -25.95 17.96 -25.64
C THR A 406 -25.94 19.16 -24.71
N VAL A 407 -25.28 19.06 -23.55
CA VAL A 407 -25.29 20.07 -22.49
C VAL A 407 -23.95 20.82 -22.40
N LEU A 408 -22.84 20.20 -22.83
CA LEU A 408 -21.51 20.78 -22.72
C LEU A 408 -21.16 21.74 -23.88
N SER A 409 -20.40 22.79 -23.55
CA SER A 409 -19.77 23.69 -24.52
C SER A 409 -18.73 22.97 -25.40
N SER A 410 -18.29 23.60 -26.49
CA SER A 410 -17.27 23.06 -27.40
C SER A 410 -15.96 22.71 -26.68
N GLU A 411 -15.45 23.61 -25.84
CA GLU A 411 -14.21 23.40 -25.08
C GLU A 411 -14.31 22.20 -24.12
N ASN A 412 -15.38 22.13 -23.33
CA ASN A 412 -15.62 21.05 -22.38
C ASN A 412 -15.89 19.70 -23.06
N ARG A 413 -16.41 19.71 -24.31
CA ARG A 413 -16.56 18.49 -25.11
C ARG A 413 -15.23 17.90 -25.52
N ALA A 414 -14.29 18.72 -25.96
CA ALA A 414 -12.94 18.24 -26.29
C ALA A 414 -12.25 17.65 -25.05
N GLU A 415 -12.37 18.32 -23.89
CA GLU A 415 -11.82 17.87 -22.61
C GLU A 415 -12.40 16.51 -22.17
N LEU A 416 -13.70 16.28 -22.34
CA LEU A 416 -14.36 15.03 -21.98
C LEU A 416 -14.11 13.90 -23.00
N PHE A 417 -14.25 14.18 -24.30
CA PHE A 417 -14.27 13.13 -25.32
C PHE A 417 -12.88 12.66 -25.74
N VAL A 418 -11.91 13.56 -25.93
CA VAL A 418 -10.56 13.16 -26.37
C VAL A 418 -9.96 12.06 -25.47
N PRO A 419 -10.03 12.16 -24.13
CA PRO A 419 -9.49 11.14 -23.24
C PRO A 419 -10.36 9.86 -23.11
N THR A 420 -11.67 9.94 -23.38
CA THR A 420 -12.61 8.81 -23.22
C THR A 420 -12.78 7.97 -24.49
N LEU A 421 -12.37 8.49 -25.64
CA LEU A 421 -12.38 7.80 -26.92
C LEU A 421 -11.68 6.41 -26.89
N PRO A 422 -10.48 6.24 -26.32
CA PRO A 422 -9.86 4.92 -26.17
C PRO A 422 -10.63 3.97 -25.24
N ALA A 423 -11.37 4.50 -24.27
CA ALA A 423 -12.20 3.72 -23.36
C ALA A 423 -13.43 3.12 -24.08
N LEU A 424 -14.03 3.86 -25.01
CA LEU A 424 -15.12 3.37 -25.85
C LEU A 424 -14.69 2.19 -26.72
N VAL A 425 -13.48 2.24 -27.31
CA VAL A 425 -12.93 1.11 -28.07
C VAL A 425 -12.84 -0.15 -27.21
N ARG A 426 -12.34 0.00 -25.97
CA ARG A 426 -12.22 -1.11 -25.01
C ARG A 426 -13.58 -1.66 -24.55
N ILE A 427 -14.58 -0.80 -24.39
CA ILE A 427 -15.95 -1.23 -24.08
C ILE A 427 -16.55 -2.03 -25.24
N CYS A 428 -16.39 -1.56 -26.49
CA CYS A 428 -16.81 -2.31 -27.68
C CYS A 428 -16.09 -3.66 -27.79
N GLU A 429 -14.81 -3.71 -27.45
CA GLU A 429 -14.02 -4.94 -27.44
C GLU A 429 -14.52 -5.95 -26.39
N ALA A 430 -14.91 -5.46 -25.21
CA ALA A 430 -15.45 -6.30 -24.12
C ALA A 430 -16.90 -6.75 -24.39
N PHE A 431 -17.73 -5.86 -24.94
CA PHE A 431 -19.16 -6.07 -25.12
C PHE A 431 -19.59 -5.72 -26.56
N PRO A 432 -19.54 -6.68 -27.49
CA PRO A 432 -20.02 -6.48 -28.87
C PRO A 432 -21.45 -5.92 -29.00
N PRO A 433 -22.42 -6.24 -28.12
CA PRO A 433 -23.76 -5.66 -28.22
C PRO A 433 -23.84 -4.15 -27.96
N LEU A 434 -22.79 -3.50 -27.43
CA LEU A 434 -22.74 -2.05 -27.21
C LEU A 434 -22.16 -1.28 -28.40
N VAL A 435 -21.70 -1.97 -29.45
CA VAL A 435 -21.05 -1.32 -30.60
C VAL A 435 -21.99 -0.35 -31.31
N GLU A 436 -23.26 -0.72 -31.50
CA GLU A 436 -24.25 0.16 -32.15
C GLU A 436 -24.48 1.46 -31.35
N ASP A 437 -24.60 1.34 -30.02
CA ASP A 437 -24.77 2.49 -29.13
C ASP A 437 -23.55 3.43 -29.20
N VAL A 438 -22.34 2.88 -29.19
CA VAL A 438 -21.09 3.65 -29.30
C VAL A 438 -20.95 4.31 -30.68
N VAL A 439 -21.28 3.60 -31.76
CA VAL A 439 -21.27 4.17 -33.13
C VAL A 439 -22.26 5.31 -33.25
N SER A 440 -23.45 5.18 -32.67
CA SER A 440 -24.46 6.24 -32.60
C SER A 440 -23.93 7.46 -31.85
N LEU A 441 -23.34 7.26 -30.66
CA LEU A 441 -22.69 8.31 -29.87
C LEU A 441 -21.59 9.03 -30.66
N LEU A 442 -20.65 8.30 -31.25
CA LEU A 442 -19.55 8.89 -32.03
C LEU A 442 -20.06 9.69 -33.24
N THR A 443 -21.13 9.21 -33.88
CA THR A 443 -21.77 9.92 -34.99
C THR A 443 -22.44 11.22 -34.51
N GLN A 444 -23.10 11.19 -33.34
CA GLN A 444 -23.69 12.37 -32.74
C GLN A 444 -22.61 13.40 -32.39
N VAL A 445 -21.54 13.00 -31.71
CA VAL A 445 -20.42 13.89 -31.36
C VAL A 445 -19.81 14.50 -32.62
N GLY A 446 -19.54 13.67 -33.64
CA GLY A 446 -18.96 14.13 -34.91
C GLY A 446 -19.84 15.16 -35.62
N LYS A 447 -21.15 14.95 -35.68
CA LYS A 447 -22.10 15.91 -36.28
C LYS A 447 -22.11 17.25 -35.55
N VAL A 448 -22.11 17.24 -34.22
CA VAL A 448 -22.09 18.47 -33.41
C VAL A 448 -20.79 19.24 -33.64
N CYS A 449 -19.64 18.56 -33.59
CA CYS A 449 -18.33 19.20 -33.80
C CYS A 449 -18.18 19.76 -35.23
N LEU A 450 -18.69 19.05 -36.25
CA LEU A 450 -18.69 19.54 -37.63
C LEU A 450 -19.58 20.78 -37.82
N ALA A 451 -20.75 20.82 -37.18
CA ALA A 451 -21.64 21.97 -37.26
C ALA A 451 -21.00 23.24 -36.68
N GLU A 452 -20.27 23.11 -35.57
CA GLU A 452 -19.57 24.23 -34.93
C GLU A 452 -18.31 24.65 -35.67
N ALA A 453 -17.51 23.70 -36.16
CA ALA A 453 -16.34 23.99 -36.98
C ALA A 453 -16.72 24.75 -38.28
N CYS A 454 -17.87 24.42 -38.88
CA CYS A 454 -18.43 25.16 -40.01
C CYS A 454 -18.91 26.55 -39.62
N SER A 455 -19.46 26.72 -38.41
CA SER A 455 -19.94 28.02 -37.90
C SER A 455 -18.80 29.01 -37.65
N HIS A 456 -17.60 28.52 -37.30
CA HIS A 456 -16.41 29.34 -37.13
C HIS A 456 -15.60 29.61 -38.42
N GLY A 457 -16.11 29.22 -39.60
CA GLY A 457 -15.55 29.60 -40.91
C GLY A 457 -14.21 28.94 -41.29
N ASN A 458 -13.63 28.12 -40.42
CA ASN A 458 -12.29 27.52 -40.59
C ASN A 458 -12.28 26.09 -41.16
N TYR A 459 -13.44 25.51 -41.51
CA TYR A 459 -13.52 24.11 -41.94
C TYR A 459 -13.74 23.95 -43.46
N LYS A 460 -12.76 23.38 -44.17
CA LYS A 460 -12.91 22.98 -45.57
C LYS A 460 -13.38 21.52 -45.65
N PRO A 461 -14.56 21.22 -46.25
CA PRO A 461 -15.09 19.86 -46.35
C PRO A 461 -14.23 18.88 -47.18
N ALA A 462 -13.25 19.38 -47.93
CA ALA A 462 -12.29 18.53 -48.66
C ALA A 462 -11.43 17.63 -47.73
N ASN A 463 -11.30 18.00 -46.45
CA ASN A 463 -10.57 17.20 -45.45
C ASN A 463 -11.33 15.96 -44.96
N LEU A 464 -12.62 15.81 -45.29
CA LEU A 464 -13.40 14.60 -44.96
C LEU A 464 -13.04 13.39 -45.83
N MET A 465 -12.45 13.62 -47.01
CA MET A 465 -12.10 12.54 -47.96
C MET A 465 -10.63 12.13 -47.93
N HIS A 466 -9.75 12.91 -47.30
CA HIS A 466 -8.33 12.61 -47.22
C HIS A 466 -7.93 12.20 -45.79
N TRP A 467 -7.56 10.93 -45.64
CA TRP A 467 -7.06 10.29 -44.42
C TRP A 467 -5.68 10.79 -43.98
N GLN A 468 -5.36 12.07 -44.18
CA GLN A 468 -4.06 12.64 -43.85
C GLN A 468 -4.18 13.88 -42.96
N ALA A 469 -3.39 13.87 -41.90
CA ALA A 469 -3.32 14.91 -40.89
C ALA A 469 -2.86 16.24 -41.49
N VAL A 470 -3.64 17.30 -41.26
CA VAL A 470 -3.28 18.68 -41.60
C VAL A 470 -2.88 19.40 -40.31
N ALA A 471 -1.59 19.61 -40.05
CA ALA A 471 -1.11 20.61 -39.09
C ALA A 471 -1.19 22.01 -39.76
N SER A 472 -1.55 23.12 -39.11
CA SER A 472 -0.82 23.70 -37.97
C SER A 472 -1.59 24.80 -37.19
N ASP A 473 -2.92 24.90 -37.29
CA ASP A 473 -3.76 25.77 -36.45
C ASP A 473 -5.15 25.13 -36.27
N GLN A 474 -5.22 24.03 -35.53
CA GLN A 474 -6.46 23.27 -35.35
C GLN A 474 -7.23 23.78 -34.12
N THR A 475 -8.50 24.12 -34.30
CA THR A 475 -9.43 24.33 -33.18
C THR A 475 -9.66 23.01 -32.44
N SER A 476 -10.05 23.07 -31.17
CA SER A 476 -10.38 21.90 -30.32
C SER A 476 -11.31 20.91 -31.02
N ASP A 477 -12.29 21.41 -31.77
CA ASP A 477 -13.26 20.60 -32.52
C ASP A 477 -12.63 19.85 -33.71
N GLN A 478 -11.62 20.42 -34.37
CA GLN A 478 -10.94 19.76 -35.50
C GLN A 478 -10.09 18.58 -35.03
N ILE A 479 -9.41 18.73 -33.89
CA ILE A 479 -8.66 17.66 -33.24
C ILE A 479 -9.61 16.52 -32.86
N LEU A 480 -10.75 16.87 -32.25
CA LEU A 480 -11.75 15.90 -31.82
C LEU A 480 -12.35 15.10 -33.00
N VAL A 481 -12.67 15.75 -34.13
CA VAL A 481 -13.16 15.06 -35.34
C VAL A 481 -12.12 14.07 -35.87
N GLY A 482 -10.83 14.44 -35.88
CA GLY A 482 -9.75 13.54 -36.29
C GLY A 482 -9.62 12.31 -35.38
N GLU A 483 -9.72 12.49 -34.07
CA GLU A 483 -9.68 11.38 -33.10
C GLU A 483 -10.91 10.47 -33.18
N ILE A 484 -12.10 11.03 -33.44
CA ILE A 484 -13.32 10.24 -33.67
C ILE A 484 -13.15 9.34 -34.91
N GLN A 485 -12.60 9.85 -36.00
CA GLN A 485 -12.32 9.02 -37.19
C GLN A 485 -11.34 7.89 -36.89
N ARG A 486 -10.28 8.16 -36.12
CA ARG A 486 -9.31 7.13 -35.69
C ARG A 486 -9.96 6.06 -34.82
N THR A 487 -10.84 6.45 -33.90
CA THR A 487 -11.56 5.49 -33.05
C THR A 487 -12.55 4.64 -33.84
N PHE A 488 -13.27 5.19 -34.81
CA PHE A 488 -14.09 4.41 -35.74
C PHE A 488 -13.29 3.33 -36.46
N VAL A 489 -12.14 3.70 -37.04
CA VAL A 489 -11.24 2.73 -37.69
C VAL A 489 -10.73 1.68 -36.71
N SER A 490 -10.41 2.08 -35.48
CA SER A 490 -9.98 1.14 -34.45
C SER A 490 -11.08 0.13 -34.11
N ILE A 491 -12.32 0.58 -33.88
CA ILE A 491 -13.46 -0.30 -33.60
C ILE A 491 -13.67 -1.28 -34.77
N LEU A 492 -13.66 -0.79 -36.02
CA LEU A 492 -13.81 -1.63 -37.21
C LEU A 492 -12.68 -2.66 -37.33
N ARG A 493 -11.42 -2.25 -37.12
CA ARG A 493 -10.29 -3.18 -37.16
C ARG A 493 -10.41 -4.26 -36.09
N HIS A 494 -10.77 -3.91 -34.86
CA HIS A 494 -10.93 -4.89 -33.78
C HIS A 494 -12.11 -5.83 -34.04
N ALA A 495 -13.22 -5.34 -34.59
CA ALA A 495 -14.37 -6.15 -34.95
C ALA A 495 -14.06 -7.13 -36.11
N ILE A 496 -13.26 -6.71 -37.10
CA ILE A 496 -12.89 -7.55 -38.25
C ILE A 496 -11.78 -8.55 -37.90
N LEU A 497 -10.79 -8.16 -37.09
CA LEU A 497 -9.61 -8.98 -36.78
C LEU A 497 -9.82 -9.96 -35.63
N LYS A 498 -10.79 -9.74 -34.73
CA LYS A 498 -11.20 -10.76 -33.73
C LYS A 498 -12.09 -11.83 -34.39
N VAL A 499 -11.46 -12.70 -35.17
CA VAL A 499 -12.07 -13.96 -35.68
C VAL A 499 -12.19 -15.01 -34.55
N LYS A 500 -11.71 -14.73 -33.34
CA LYS A 500 -12.02 -15.53 -32.15
C LYS A 500 -13.40 -15.15 -31.62
N VAL A 501 -14.39 -15.68 -32.33
CA VAL A 501 -15.78 -15.79 -31.92
C VAL A 501 -15.84 -16.49 -30.56
N TYR A 502 -16.65 -15.90 -29.67
CA TYR A 502 -17.29 -16.45 -28.46
C TYR A 502 -16.96 -17.86 -28.02
#